data_AF-A0A367YNC9-F1
#
_entry.id   AF-A0A367YNC9-F1
#
_cell.length_a   1.000
_cell.length_b   1.000
_cell.length_c   1.000
_cell.angle_alpha   90.00
_cell.angle_beta   90.00
_cell.angle_gamma   90.00
#
_symmetry.space_group_name_H-M   'P 1'
#
loop_
_entity.id
_entity.type
_entity.pdbx_description
1 polymer ?
#
loop_
_entity_poly.entity_id
_entity_poly.type
_entity_poly.pdbx_seq_one_letter_code
_entity_poly.pdbx_strand_id
1 'polypeptide(L)'
;MPFELPELDSELKDELSLIIDNKTFDPSASKLNWETGILPKLIGRLDQLSQLSQQGNRYGKPKDIDLPETIDKINETIKQHLASNMKESPPFTIYRIAEIILDPNNQGYNLIDNDQLFKYFNSLKKVFIVSSTVDEFPPVELSKEEEDDDTKTIPQVANNISLVEIPWLKKDGVDTASVSQKRKDQEATDDKESNKKAKN
;
A
#
# COMPACT_ATOMS: atom_id res chain seq x y z
N MET A 1 -17.98 12.52 24.53
CA MET A 1 -18.62 11.20 24.59
C MET A 1 -17.95 10.34 23.54
N PRO A 2 -17.61 9.06 23.81
CA PRO A 2 -17.10 8.16 22.79
C PRO A 2 -18.17 7.97 21.69
N PHE A 3 -17.76 7.77 20.44
CA PHE A 3 -18.72 7.49 19.37
C PHE A 3 -19.47 6.17 19.60
N GLU A 4 -20.76 6.18 19.29
CA GLU A 4 -21.54 4.97 19.10
C GLU A 4 -21.41 4.56 17.63
N LEU A 5 -20.54 3.58 17.37
CA LEU A 5 -20.31 3.10 16.01
C LEU A 5 -21.54 2.30 15.54
N PRO A 6 -22.14 2.64 14.39
CA PRO A 6 -23.18 1.83 13.80
C PRO A 6 -22.66 0.42 13.53
N GLU A 7 -23.52 -0.58 13.70
CA GLU A 7 -23.16 -1.95 13.33
C GLU A 7 -22.93 -2.06 11.82
N LEU A 8 -21.99 -2.92 11.43
CA LEU A 8 -21.74 -3.21 10.03
C LEU A 8 -22.89 -4.06 9.47
N ASP A 9 -23.37 -3.70 8.29
CA ASP A 9 -24.37 -4.48 7.55
C ASP A 9 -23.91 -5.95 7.45
N SER A 10 -24.79 -6.89 7.78
CA SER A 10 -24.43 -8.31 7.89
C SER A 10 -24.00 -8.91 6.55
N GLU A 11 -24.64 -8.50 5.45
CA GLU A 11 -24.27 -8.98 4.12
C GLU A 11 -22.91 -8.43 3.71
N LEU A 12 -22.64 -7.14 3.95
CA LEU A 12 -21.32 -6.56 3.74
C LEU A 12 -20.26 -7.27 4.59
N LYS A 13 -20.56 -7.57 5.85
CA LYS A 13 -19.65 -8.28 6.76
C LYS A 13 -19.24 -9.65 6.23
N ASP A 14 -20.21 -10.43 5.74
CA ASP A 14 -19.98 -11.76 5.20
C ASP A 14 -19.08 -11.69 3.95
N GLU A 15 -19.35 -10.76 3.03
CA GLU A 15 -18.54 -10.60 1.82
C GLU A 15 -17.12 -10.12 2.12
N LEU A 16 -16.96 -9.16 3.05
CA LEU A 16 -15.63 -8.72 3.47
C LEU A 16 -14.84 -9.85 4.13
N SER A 17 -15.50 -10.73 4.89
CA SER A 17 -14.85 -11.90 5.48
C SER A 17 -14.38 -12.89 4.41
N LEU A 18 -15.21 -13.13 3.39
CA LEU A 18 -14.83 -13.97 2.25
C LEU A 18 -13.65 -13.39 1.45
N ILE A 19 -13.63 -12.08 1.23
CA ILE A 19 -12.51 -11.38 0.57
C ILE A 19 -11.22 -11.54 1.37
N ILE A 20 -11.30 -11.52 2.71
CA ILE A 20 -10.14 -11.74 3.59
C ILE A 20 -9.62 -13.17 3.43
N ASP A 21 -10.51 -14.17 3.45
CA ASP A 21 -10.13 -15.57 3.32
C ASP A 21 -9.50 -15.88 1.95
N ASN A 22 -10.10 -15.35 0.88
CA ASN A 22 -9.62 -15.51 -0.49
C ASN A 22 -8.42 -14.60 -0.83
N LYS A 23 -8.11 -13.63 0.03
CA LYS A 23 -7.11 -12.56 -0.19
C LYS A 23 -7.34 -11.68 -1.42
N THR A 24 -8.49 -11.79 -2.06
CA THR A 24 -8.91 -11.02 -3.22
C THR A 24 -10.43 -11.11 -3.36
N PHE A 25 -10.99 -10.33 -4.28
CA PHE A 25 -12.40 -10.47 -4.67
C PHE A 25 -12.53 -11.55 -5.74
N ASP A 26 -13.34 -12.58 -5.45
CA ASP A 26 -13.72 -13.61 -6.42
C ASP A 26 -15.23 -13.50 -6.72
N PRO A 27 -15.62 -13.07 -7.94
CA PRO A 27 -17.01 -12.99 -8.34
C PRO A 27 -17.76 -14.32 -8.29
N SER A 28 -17.06 -15.46 -8.36
CA SER A 28 -17.67 -16.81 -8.38
C SER A 28 -18.05 -17.29 -6.98
N ALA A 29 -17.30 -16.87 -5.97
CA ALA A 29 -17.52 -17.23 -4.57
C ALA A 29 -18.41 -16.21 -3.84
N SER A 30 -18.39 -14.95 -4.28
CA SER A 30 -19.18 -13.85 -3.69
C SER A 30 -20.68 -14.02 -3.93
N LYS A 31 -21.51 -13.75 -2.91
CA LYS A 31 -22.98 -13.76 -3.08
C LYS A 31 -23.47 -12.45 -3.68
N LEU A 32 -22.74 -11.36 -3.43
CA LEU A 32 -23.02 -10.04 -3.96
C LEU A 32 -22.11 -9.67 -5.13
N ASN A 33 -22.66 -8.96 -6.10
CA ASN A 33 -21.86 -8.31 -7.13
C ASN A 33 -21.17 -7.07 -6.55
N TRP A 34 -19.97 -6.75 -7.05
CA TRP A 34 -19.23 -5.57 -6.63
C TRP A 34 -20.01 -4.28 -6.87
N GLU A 35 -20.41 -4.00 -8.11
CA GLU A 35 -21.02 -2.73 -8.52
C GLU A 35 -22.36 -2.47 -7.84
N THR A 36 -23.22 -3.49 -7.75
CA THR A 36 -24.61 -3.32 -7.31
C THR A 36 -24.84 -3.72 -5.85
N GLY A 37 -23.94 -4.50 -5.26
CA GLY A 37 -24.07 -5.01 -3.90
C GLY A 37 -23.03 -4.42 -2.94
N ILE A 38 -21.76 -4.75 -3.13
CA ILE A 38 -20.69 -4.43 -2.18
C ILE A 38 -20.37 -2.94 -2.18
N LEU A 39 -20.14 -2.35 -3.36
CA LEU A 39 -19.72 -0.96 -3.50
C LEU A 39 -20.73 0.04 -2.89
N PRO A 40 -22.06 -0.05 -3.17
CA PRO A 40 -23.03 0.86 -2.56
C PRO A 40 -23.09 0.72 -1.03
N LYS A 41 -23.00 -0.51 -0.49
CA LYS A 41 -22.96 -0.76 0.95
C LYS A 41 -21.70 -0.19 1.59
N LEU A 42 -20.55 -0.31 0.92
CA LEU A 42 -19.28 0.27 1.36
C LEU A 42 -19.35 1.79 1.40
N ILE A 43 -19.90 2.42 0.35
CA ILE A 43 -20.14 3.87 0.32
C ILE A 43 -21.06 4.30 1.48
N GLY A 44 -22.17 3.58 1.67
CA GLY A 44 -23.09 3.84 2.78
C GLY A 44 -22.41 3.76 4.15
N ARG A 45 -21.50 2.79 4.33
CA ARG A 45 -20.69 2.67 5.54
C ARG A 45 -19.75 3.87 5.72
N LEU A 46 -19.08 4.32 4.66
CA LEU A 46 -18.21 5.50 4.73
C LEU A 46 -19.00 6.76 5.09
N ASP A 47 -20.19 6.95 4.51
CA ASP A 47 -21.06 8.09 4.81
C ASP A 47 -21.52 8.09 6.28
N GLN A 48 -21.92 6.93 6.81
CA GLN A 48 -22.25 6.78 8.23
C GLN A 48 -21.08 7.19 9.13
N LEU A 49 -19.87 6.70 8.82
CA LEU A 49 -18.68 7.05 9.61
C LEU A 49 -18.29 8.53 9.47
N SER A 50 -18.49 9.13 8.29
CA SER A 50 -18.27 10.56 8.07
C SER A 50 -19.22 11.39 8.92
N GLN A 51 -20.50 11.00 9.01
CA GLN A 51 -21.51 11.68 9.82
C GLN A 51 -21.20 11.65 11.32
N LEU A 52 -20.55 10.58 11.83
CA LEU A 52 -20.10 10.53 13.23
C LEU A 52 -19.15 11.69 13.55
N SER A 53 -18.40 12.18 12.56
CA SER A 53 -17.45 13.26 12.80
C SER A 53 -18.12 14.55 13.29
N GLN A 54 -19.39 14.76 12.93
CA GLN A 54 -20.17 15.92 13.33
C GLN A 54 -20.50 15.94 14.83
N GLN A 55 -20.39 14.80 15.51
CA GLN A 55 -20.66 14.64 16.94
C GLN A 55 -19.41 14.83 17.81
N GLY A 56 -18.22 14.85 17.19
CA GLY A 56 -16.93 14.90 17.87
C GLY A 56 -16.31 16.29 18.00
N ASN A 57 -15.05 16.33 18.43
CA ASN A 57 -14.29 17.58 18.50
C ASN A 57 -14.05 18.15 17.10
N ARG A 58 -14.49 19.39 16.86
CA ARG A 58 -14.34 20.04 15.56
C ARG A 58 -12.87 20.27 15.16
N TYR A 59 -12.03 20.66 16.10
CA TYR A 59 -10.63 21.00 15.82
C TYR A 59 -9.69 19.96 16.42
N GLY A 60 -8.81 19.45 15.57
CA GLY A 60 -7.82 18.44 15.92
C GLY A 60 -6.49 19.04 16.38
N LYS A 61 -5.47 18.18 16.46
CA LYS A 61 -4.08 18.61 16.59
C LYS A 61 -3.36 18.41 15.25
N PRO A 62 -2.70 19.44 14.67
CA PRO A 62 -2.59 20.83 15.14
C PRO A 62 -3.89 21.62 15.04
N LYS A 63 -4.03 22.67 15.88
CA LYS A 63 -5.28 23.37 16.25
C LYS A 63 -6.05 24.08 15.13
N ASP A 64 -5.61 23.97 13.88
CA ASP A 64 -6.15 24.74 12.76
C ASP A 64 -6.89 23.88 11.72
N ILE A 65 -6.95 22.56 11.93
CA ILE A 65 -7.64 21.64 11.03
C ILE A 65 -9.06 21.40 11.54
N ASP A 66 -10.05 21.79 10.72
CA ASP A 66 -11.44 21.39 10.89
C ASP A 66 -11.57 19.91 10.51
N LEU A 67 -11.63 19.04 11.52
CA LEU A 67 -11.63 17.59 11.34
C LEU A 67 -12.88 17.10 10.60
N PRO A 68 -14.12 17.48 11.00
CA PRO A 68 -15.32 17.08 10.25
C PRO A 68 -15.25 17.48 8.78
N GLU A 69 -14.90 18.73 8.46
CA GLU A 69 -14.83 19.18 7.07
C GLU A 69 -13.77 18.40 6.27
N THR A 70 -12.63 18.11 6.90
CA THR A 70 -11.55 17.36 6.23
C THR A 70 -11.92 15.89 6.03
N ILE A 71 -12.58 15.27 7.01
CA ILE A 71 -13.10 13.90 6.90
C ILE A 71 -14.12 13.81 5.76
N ASP A 72 -15.08 14.75 5.70
CA ASP A 72 -16.08 14.80 4.63
C ASP A 72 -15.42 14.97 3.25
N LYS A 73 -14.41 15.85 3.12
CA LYS A 73 -13.63 15.99 1.87
C LYS A 73 -12.92 14.70 1.47
N ILE A 74 -12.33 13.99 2.43
CA ILE A 74 -11.68 12.70 2.17
C ILE A 74 -12.72 11.68 1.71
N ASN A 75 -13.86 11.60 2.39
CA ASN A 75 -14.96 10.70 2.04
C ASN A 75 -15.45 10.97 0.60
N GLU A 76 -15.73 12.23 0.24
CA GLU A 76 -16.11 12.60 -1.12
C GLU A 76 -15.05 12.23 -2.16
N THR A 77 -13.77 12.44 -1.84
CA THR A 77 -12.66 12.05 -2.74
C THR A 77 -12.67 10.55 -3.01
N ILE A 78 -12.85 9.73 -1.95
CA ILE A 78 -12.93 8.27 -2.06
C ILE A 78 -14.14 7.87 -2.91
N LYS A 79 -15.33 8.43 -2.62
CA LYS A 79 -16.56 8.12 -3.36
C LYS A 79 -16.44 8.47 -4.85
N GLN A 80 -15.90 9.65 -5.17
CA GLN A 80 -15.68 10.08 -6.55
C GLN A 80 -14.73 9.15 -7.29
N HIS A 81 -13.63 8.74 -6.66
CA HIS A 81 -12.68 7.80 -7.24
C HIS A 81 -13.32 6.43 -7.50
N LEU A 82 -14.05 5.91 -6.52
CA LEU A 82 -14.74 4.64 -6.64
C LEU A 82 -15.77 4.66 -7.77
N ALA A 83 -16.58 5.71 -7.85
CA ALA A 83 -17.60 5.86 -8.88
C ALA A 83 -17.02 6.05 -10.29
N SER A 84 -15.85 6.69 -10.41
CA SER A 84 -15.26 7.03 -11.71
C SER A 84 -14.33 5.93 -12.25
N ASN A 85 -13.56 5.28 -11.37
CA ASN A 85 -12.47 4.38 -11.77
C ASN A 85 -12.68 2.93 -11.33
N MET A 86 -13.47 2.68 -10.28
CA MET A 86 -13.61 1.35 -9.65
C MET A 86 -15.07 0.90 -9.58
N LYS A 87 -15.90 1.37 -10.52
CA LYS A 87 -17.34 1.06 -10.52
C LYS A 87 -17.61 -0.39 -10.91
N GLU A 88 -16.93 -0.86 -11.96
CA GLU A 88 -17.14 -2.18 -12.56
C GLU A 88 -16.38 -3.28 -11.82
N SER A 89 -15.23 -2.95 -11.22
CA SER A 89 -14.35 -3.90 -10.55
C SER A 89 -13.69 -3.27 -9.32
N PRO A 90 -13.46 -4.03 -8.23
CA PRO A 90 -12.84 -3.51 -7.03
C PRO A 90 -11.35 -3.18 -7.24
N PRO A 91 -10.80 -2.26 -6.43
CA PRO A 91 -9.37 -2.00 -6.42
C PRO A 91 -8.60 -3.26 -6.01
N PHE A 92 -7.39 -3.46 -6.54
CA PHE A 92 -6.57 -4.64 -6.19
C PHE A 92 -6.25 -4.73 -4.68
N THR A 93 -6.35 -3.62 -3.97
CA THR A 93 -6.19 -3.51 -2.51
C THR A 93 -7.43 -3.89 -1.71
N ILE A 94 -8.46 -4.47 -2.34
CA ILE A 94 -9.75 -4.81 -1.71
C ILE A 94 -9.60 -5.68 -0.46
N TYR A 95 -8.63 -6.58 -0.44
CA TYR A 95 -8.27 -7.34 0.76
C TYR A 95 -7.94 -6.43 1.95
N ARG A 96 -7.08 -5.43 1.73
CA ARG A 96 -6.69 -4.48 2.79
C ARG A 96 -7.86 -3.59 3.21
N ILE A 97 -8.71 -3.21 2.26
CA ILE A 97 -9.94 -2.47 2.55
C ILE A 97 -10.86 -3.31 3.45
N ALA A 98 -11.05 -4.58 3.12
CA ALA A 98 -11.90 -5.48 3.89
C ALA A 98 -11.44 -5.62 5.34
N GLU A 99 -10.14 -5.80 5.57
CA GLU A 99 -9.57 -5.86 6.92
C GLU A 99 -9.84 -4.60 7.74
N ILE A 100 -9.65 -3.42 7.13
CA ILE A 100 -9.80 -2.14 7.82
C ILE A 100 -11.27 -1.84 8.13
N ILE A 101 -12.19 -2.15 7.21
CA ILE A 101 -13.62 -1.89 7.38
C ILE A 101 -14.26 -2.88 8.35
N LEU A 102 -13.86 -4.16 8.29
CA LEU A 102 -14.44 -5.24 9.09
C LEU A 102 -14.08 -5.11 10.58
N ASP A 103 -12.81 -4.86 10.88
CA ASP A 103 -12.34 -4.68 12.25
C ASP A 103 -11.28 -3.55 12.35
N PRO A 104 -11.72 -2.29 12.42
CA PRO A 104 -10.83 -1.15 12.57
C PRO A 104 -9.92 -1.25 13.80
N ASN A 105 -10.42 -1.83 14.90
CA ASN A 105 -9.70 -1.91 16.17
C ASN A 105 -8.49 -2.83 16.06
N ASN A 106 -8.66 -4.00 15.44
CA ASN A 106 -7.56 -4.94 15.19
C ASN A 106 -6.51 -4.35 14.23
N GLN A 107 -6.90 -3.38 13.40
CA GLN A 107 -6.00 -2.64 12.51
C GLN A 107 -5.36 -1.40 13.17
N GLY A 108 -5.58 -1.19 14.47
CA GLY A 108 -5.00 -0.07 15.23
C GLY A 108 -5.78 1.23 15.14
N TYR A 109 -7.00 1.21 14.59
CA TYR A 109 -7.89 2.36 14.50
C TYR A 109 -9.02 2.27 15.52
N ASN A 110 -8.84 2.95 16.65
CA ASN A 110 -9.84 2.98 17.70
C ASN A 110 -10.78 4.18 17.49
N LEU A 111 -11.94 3.97 16.86
CA LEU A 111 -12.84 5.02 16.38
C LEU A 111 -13.68 5.67 17.50
N ILE A 112 -13.00 6.20 18.52
CA ILE A 112 -13.63 6.81 19.72
C ILE A 112 -13.82 8.32 19.56
N ASP A 113 -12.93 8.98 18.80
CA ASP A 113 -12.89 10.43 18.63
C ASP A 113 -12.56 10.84 17.18
N ASN A 114 -12.68 12.14 16.91
CA ASN A 114 -12.43 12.70 15.57
C ASN A 114 -10.95 12.61 15.14
N ASP A 115 -9.99 12.61 16.07
CA ASP A 115 -8.58 12.49 15.72
C ASP A 115 -8.28 11.08 15.18
N GLN A 116 -8.87 10.05 15.80
CA GLN A 116 -8.76 8.66 15.34
C GLN A 116 -9.56 8.42 14.07
N LEU A 117 -10.76 8.98 13.97
CA LEU A 117 -11.57 8.91 12.76
C LEU A 117 -10.86 9.59 11.57
N PHE A 118 -10.22 10.73 11.79
CA PHE A 118 -9.41 11.40 10.78
C PHE A 118 -8.22 10.55 10.32
N LYS A 119 -7.50 9.91 11.26
CA LYS A 119 -6.42 8.96 10.90
C LYS A 119 -6.94 7.78 10.10
N TYR A 120 -8.08 7.24 10.50
CA TYR A 120 -8.76 6.16 9.81
C TYR A 120 -9.12 6.55 8.38
N PHE A 121 -9.79 7.70 8.16
CA PHE A 121 -10.09 8.18 6.81
C PHE A 121 -8.85 8.47 5.96
N ASN A 122 -7.78 9.01 6.55
CA ASN A 122 -6.50 9.15 5.84
C ASN A 122 -5.90 7.81 5.43
N SER A 123 -6.02 6.78 6.27
CA SER A 123 -5.59 5.43 5.91
C SER A 123 -6.40 4.90 4.75
N LEU A 124 -7.74 4.97 4.86
CA LEU A 124 -8.67 4.52 3.81
C LEU A 124 -8.40 5.21 2.48
N LYS A 125 -8.16 6.52 2.48
CA LYS A 125 -7.78 7.25 1.27
C LYS A 125 -6.58 6.63 0.56
N LYS A 126 -5.55 6.22 1.30
CA LYS A 126 -4.36 5.59 0.69
C LYS A 126 -4.66 4.22 0.10
N VAL A 127 -5.60 3.47 0.68
CA VAL A 127 -5.93 2.12 0.21
C VAL A 127 -6.94 2.16 -0.95
N PHE A 128 -7.89 3.09 -0.92
CA PHE A 128 -8.91 3.25 -1.96
C PHE A 128 -8.41 3.97 -3.21
N ILE A 129 -7.55 4.98 -3.06
CA ILE A 129 -7.06 5.78 -4.19
C ILE A 129 -5.87 5.06 -4.84
N VAL A 130 -6.19 4.03 -5.61
CA VAL A 130 -5.27 3.26 -6.45
C VAL A 130 -5.75 3.28 -7.90
N SER A 131 -4.85 3.03 -8.85
CA SER A 131 -5.17 3.04 -10.28
C SER A 131 -5.70 1.72 -10.82
N SER A 132 -5.32 0.61 -10.20
CA SER A 132 -5.54 -0.73 -10.73
C SER A 132 -6.65 -1.51 -10.03
N THR A 133 -7.34 -2.34 -10.79
CA THR A 133 -8.38 -3.26 -10.30
C THR A 133 -7.79 -4.64 -10.00
N VAL A 134 -8.59 -5.52 -9.39
CA VAL A 134 -8.24 -6.94 -9.20
C VAL A 134 -8.05 -7.67 -10.53
N ASP A 135 -8.76 -7.28 -11.59
CA ASP A 135 -8.73 -7.98 -12.88
C ASP A 135 -7.45 -7.71 -13.68
N GLU A 136 -6.76 -6.60 -13.40
CA GLU A 136 -5.46 -6.28 -14.02
C GLU A 136 -4.33 -7.21 -13.56
N PHE A 137 -4.52 -7.93 -12.44
CA PHE A 137 -3.54 -8.81 -11.84
C PHE A 137 -4.12 -10.21 -11.58
N PRO A 138 -4.30 -11.02 -12.63
CA PRO A 138 -4.81 -12.37 -12.47
C PRO A 138 -3.87 -13.22 -11.59
N PRO A 139 -4.40 -14.20 -10.85
CA PRO A 139 -3.59 -15.11 -10.04
C PRO A 139 -2.53 -15.80 -10.89
N VAL A 140 -1.32 -15.91 -10.35
CA VAL A 140 -0.24 -16.67 -11.00
C VAL A 140 -0.57 -18.16 -10.88
N GLU A 141 -0.90 -18.81 -11.99
CA GLU A 141 -1.02 -20.26 -12.05
C GLU A 141 0.36 -20.89 -11.86
N LEU A 142 0.62 -21.40 -10.66
CA LEU A 142 1.79 -22.22 -10.41
C LEU A 142 1.54 -23.58 -11.08
N SER A 143 2.22 -23.85 -12.19
CA SER A 143 2.30 -25.19 -12.73
C SER A 143 2.87 -26.10 -11.66
N LYS A 144 2.04 -27.02 -11.14
CA LYS A 144 2.50 -28.12 -10.29
C LYS A 144 3.37 -29.01 -11.16
N GLU A 145 4.67 -28.79 -11.17
CA GLU A 145 5.60 -29.80 -11.66
C GLU A 145 5.60 -30.94 -10.64
N GLU A 146 5.40 -32.16 -11.16
CA GLU A 146 5.52 -33.39 -10.40
C GLU A 146 6.91 -33.43 -9.74
N GLU A 147 6.94 -33.76 -8.44
CA GLU A 147 8.17 -33.88 -7.67
C GLU A 147 9.12 -34.89 -8.33
N ASP A 148 10.09 -34.42 -9.09
CA ASP A 148 11.27 -35.21 -9.43
C ASP A 148 12.54 -34.32 -9.35
N ASP A 149 13.24 -34.55 -8.26
CA ASP A 149 14.67 -34.39 -7.96
C ASP A 149 15.48 -33.13 -8.38
N ASP A 150 16.15 -32.61 -7.35
CA ASP A 150 17.31 -31.72 -7.25
C ASP A 150 17.51 -30.52 -8.22
N THR A 151 17.42 -29.32 -7.64
CA THR A 151 18.13 -28.08 -8.03
C THR A 151 17.87 -27.51 -9.43
N LYS A 152 16.62 -27.17 -9.73
CA LYS A 152 16.34 -26.13 -10.74
C LYS A 152 15.45 -25.04 -10.16
N THR A 153 16.01 -23.84 -10.08
CA THR A 153 15.26 -22.60 -9.87
C THR A 153 14.14 -22.54 -10.90
N ILE A 154 12.90 -22.69 -10.45
CA ILE A 154 11.69 -22.49 -11.25
C ILE A 154 11.74 -21.04 -11.75
N PRO A 155 11.89 -20.79 -13.07
CA PRO A 155 11.70 -19.44 -13.57
C PRO A 155 10.21 -19.15 -13.47
N GLN A 156 9.82 -18.38 -12.46
CA GLN A 156 8.49 -17.81 -12.34
C GLN A 156 8.30 -16.84 -13.51
N VAL A 157 7.77 -17.32 -14.64
CA VAL A 157 7.47 -16.48 -15.79
C VAL A 157 6.00 -16.09 -15.69
N ALA A 158 5.73 -14.94 -15.07
CA ALA A 158 4.47 -14.25 -15.35
C ALA A 158 4.52 -13.85 -16.83
N ASN A 159 3.62 -14.40 -17.66
CA ASN A 159 3.56 -14.15 -19.11
C ASN A 159 3.45 -12.65 -19.48
N ASN A 160 3.16 -11.80 -18.50
CA ASN A 160 2.89 -10.37 -18.66
C ASN A 160 4.02 -9.47 -18.11
N ILE A 161 5.10 -10.03 -17.56
CA ILE A 161 6.19 -9.26 -16.97
C ILE A 161 7.45 -9.42 -17.83
N SER A 162 7.83 -8.34 -18.53
CA SER A 162 9.12 -8.29 -19.22
C SER A 162 10.23 -8.25 -18.17
N LEU A 163 10.97 -9.36 -18.04
CA LEU A 163 12.12 -9.43 -17.17
C LEU A 163 13.26 -8.60 -17.77
N VAL A 164 13.68 -7.55 -17.07
CA VAL A 164 14.84 -6.73 -17.43
C VAL A 164 16.02 -7.17 -16.56
N GLU A 165 17.21 -7.31 -17.16
CA GLU A 165 18.42 -7.67 -16.41
C GLU A 165 18.72 -6.60 -15.34
N ILE A 166 19.03 -7.07 -14.12
CA ILE A 166 19.39 -6.20 -13.00
C ILE A 166 20.82 -5.66 -13.23
N PRO A 167 21.02 -4.35 -13.48
CA PRO A 167 22.29 -3.82 -13.97
C PRO A 167 23.48 -3.98 -13.02
N TRP A 168 23.22 -4.14 -11.72
CA TRP A 168 24.26 -4.27 -10.68
C TRP A 168 24.51 -5.72 -10.23
N LEU A 169 23.77 -6.68 -10.78
CA LEU A 169 24.00 -8.09 -10.48
C LEU A 169 25.19 -8.58 -11.31
N LYS A 170 26.39 -8.47 -10.74
CA LYS A 170 27.58 -9.10 -11.32
C LYS A 170 27.35 -10.61 -11.31
N LYS A 171 27.37 -11.22 -12.50
CA LYS A 171 27.42 -12.68 -12.64
C LYS A 171 28.80 -13.13 -12.16
N ASP A 172 28.91 -13.48 -10.89
CA ASP A 172 30.15 -14.03 -10.34
C ASP A 172 30.38 -15.41 -10.98
N GLY A 173 31.42 -15.53 -11.81
CA GLY A 173 31.83 -16.83 -12.33
C GLY A 173 32.48 -16.89 -13.72
N VAL A 174 33.27 -15.90 -14.15
CA VAL A 174 34.42 -16.15 -15.04
C VAL A 174 35.52 -15.13 -14.73
N ASP A 175 36.40 -15.49 -13.80
CA ASP A 175 37.71 -14.85 -13.67
C ASP A 175 38.60 -15.27 -14.85
N THR A 176 38.86 -14.36 -15.78
CA THR A 176 40.05 -14.42 -16.65
C THR A 176 40.74 -13.06 -16.72
N ALA A 177 41.73 -12.94 -15.85
CA ALA A 177 43.05 -12.33 -16.04
C ALA A 177 43.18 -10.92 -16.67
N SER A 178 43.57 -9.98 -15.78
CA SER A 178 44.66 -9.00 -15.94
C SER A 178 44.60 -7.96 -17.07
N VAL A 179 44.40 -6.68 -16.72
CA VAL A 179 45.36 -5.59 -17.02
C VAL A 179 45.28 -4.51 -15.93
N SER A 180 46.47 -4.12 -15.48
CA SER A 180 46.81 -3.20 -14.40
C SER A 180 46.62 -1.70 -14.69
N GLN A 181 46.67 -0.92 -13.59
CA GLN A 181 46.99 0.51 -13.46
C GLN A 181 45.89 1.50 -13.89
N LYS A 182 45.57 2.56 -13.14
CA LYS A 182 46.49 3.45 -12.40
C LYS A 182 45.68 4.26 -11.36
N ARG A 183 46.01 4.15 -10.07
CA ARG A 183 45.64 5.16 -9.07
C ARG A 183 46.38 6.45 -9.40
N LYS A 184 45.70 7.58 -9.35
CA LYS A 184 46.29 8.91 -9.45
C LYS A 184 45.92 9.68 -8.18
N ASP A 185 46.67 9.39 -7.12
CA ASP A 185 46.78 10.30 -5.98
C ASP A 185 47.71 11.43 -6.43
N GLN A 186 47.19 12.66 -6.48
CA GLN A 186 47.97 13.88 -6.66
C GLN A 186 48.41 14.35 -5.27
N GLU A 187 49.64 14.01 -4.90
CA GLU A 187 50.34 14.65 -3.79
C GLU A 187 51.31 15.68 -4.38
N ALA A 188 51.12 16.93 -3.98
CA ALA A 188 51.99 18.04 -4.30
C ALA A 188 53.34 17.83 -3.60
N THR A 189 54.42 17.93 -4.36
CA THR A 189 55.78 18.09 -3.84
C THR A 189 56.35 19.35 -4.46
N ASP A 190 56.82 20.26 -3.62
CA ASP A 190 57.96 21.10 -3.96
C ASP A 190 58.82 21.29 -2.72
N ASP A 191 60.11 21.41 -3.00
CA ASP A 191 61.20 20.75 -2.29
C ASP A 191 61.83 21.54 -1.12
N LYS A 192 62.71 20.81 -0.44
CA LYS A 192 63.47 21.09 0.78
C LYS A 192 64.43 22.29 0.77
N GLU A 193 64.94 22.52 1.99
CA GLU A 193 66.30 22.98 2.33
C GLU A 193 66.52 24.51 2.26
N SER A 194 66.77 25.24 3.36
CA SER A 194 68.00 25.12 4.15
C SER A 194 68.01 26.09 5.35
N ASN A 195 68.28 25.56 6.54
CA ASN A 195 69.35 25.96 7.47
C ASN A 195 69.46 27.38 8.12
N LYS A 196 69.90 27.32 9.39
CA LYS A 196 70.68 28.29 10.21
C LYS A 196 69.99 29.44 10.97
N LYS A 197 70.00 29.26 12.31
CA LYS A 197 70.64 30.10 13.35
C LYS A 197 70.65 31.62 13.17
N ALA A 198 70.10 32.33 14.17
CA ALA A 198 70.79 33.23 15.14
C ALA A 198 69.75 34.20 15.74
N LYS A 199 69.63 34.30 17.08
CA LYS A 199 70.03 35.49 17.88
C LYS A 199 69.74 36.80 17.12
N ASN A 200 68.81 37.65 17.57
CA ASN A 200 68.81 38.33 18.86
C ASN A 200 67.40 38.82 19.19
#